data_AF-A0A924YR18-F1
#
_entry.id   AF-A0A924YR18-F1
#
_cell.length_a   1.000
_cell.length_b   1.000
_cell.length_c   1.000
_cell.angle_alpha   90.00
_cell.angle_beta   90.00
_cell.angle_gamma   90.00
#
_symmetry.space_group_name_H-M   'P 1'
#
loop_
_entity.id
_entity.type
_entity.pdbx_description
1 polymer ?
#
loop_
_entity_poly.entity_id
_entity_poly.type
_entity_poly.pdbx_seq_one_letter_code
_entity_poly.pdbx_strand_id
1 'polypeptide(L)'
;MDTLFSCRNCIHNCAQGLNLGRGVGYCLQWNSLIRDPADTTCKYLHRKDLPRFLVEEGLEEHATEFLKFPTLASLSTKRPIPKERYSERIGWERGQFDPLILLAARYHRTDRAWVLIQTLSGRVDGRVSLAHSALMRRYMNQCGTWISSYRLVLALVREIDAKPRFDSADLVILEGDTAESVSDDAFWEVVFARFAAIQEYGWHAGLDELIWATDRVNGALVEFDWTSLQPELAAQRENWTALIIQHAMKEGEFFPRDQYGQTPDDRPDEAR
;
A
#
# COMPACT_ATOMS: atom_id res chain seq x y z
N MET A 1 -20.09 7.11 -5.48
CA MET A 1 -19.71 5.74 -5.93
C MET A 1 -18.48 5.81 -6.83
N ASP A 2 -18.45 6.74 -7.80
CA ASP A 2 -17.34 6.92 -8.74
C ASP A 2 -15.96 7.18 -8.10
N THR A 3 -15.91 7.87 -6.95
CA THR A 3 -14.66 8.16 -6.24
C THR A 3 -13.92 6.90 -5.76
N LEU A 4 -14.63 5.80 -5.50
CA LEU A 4 -14.02 4.51 -5.14
C LEU A 4 -13.23 3.88 -6.29
N PHE A 5 -13.59 4.23 -7.53
CA PHE A 5 -12.90 3.84 -8.77
C PHE A 5 -12.06 4.99 -9.33
N SER A 6 -11.55 5.86 -8.46
CA SER A 6 -10.59 6.90 -8.80
C SER A 6 -9.17 6.55 -8.37
N CYS A 7 -8.21 7.32 -8.86
CA CYS A 7 -6.83 7.26 -8.44
C CYS A 7 -6.65 7.64 -6.96
N ARG A 8 -7.62 8.28 -6.27
CA ARG A 8 -7.56 8.44 -4.81
C ARG A 8 -7.57 7.10 -4.09
N ASN A 9 -8.39 6.16 -4.54
CA ASN A 9 -8.49 4.83 -3.94
C ASN A 9 -7.64 3.77 -4.66
N CYS A 10 -6.66 4.14 -5.50
CA CYS A 10 -5.84 3.15 -6.21
C CYS A 10 -4.46 2.95 -5.57
N ILE A 11 -4.01 1.70 -5.36
CA ILE A 11 -2.67 1.40 -4.79
C ILE A 11 -1.52 1.97 -5.64
N HIS A 12 -1.76 2.25 -6.92
CA HIS A 12 -0.77 2.88 -7.80
C HIS A 12 -0.53 4.35 -7.49
N ASN A 13 -1.39 4.98 -6.68
CA ASN A 13 -1.23 6.34 -6.18
C ASN A 13 -1.09 6.31 -4.66
N CYS A 14 0.06 5.81 -4.20
CA CYS A 14 0.31 5.52 -2.78
C CYS A 14 0.40 6.77 -1.88
N ALA A 15 0.58 7.96 -2.46
CA ALA A 15 0.72 9.21 -1.71
C ALA A 15 -0.62 9.90 -1.36
N GLN A 16 -1.72 9.37 -1.90
CA GLN A 16 -3.07 9.93 -1.76
C GLN A 16 -4.05 8.83 -1.34
N GLY A 17 -5.07 9.22 -0.61
CA GLY A 17 -6.23 8.46 -0.23
C GLY A 17 -7.53 9.20 -0.56
N LEU A 18 -8.67 8.65 -0.15
CA LEU A 18 -9.95 9.33 -0.25
C LEU A 18 -9.94 10.61 0.60
N ASN A 19 -9.57 10.47 1.87
CA ASN A 19 -9.57 11.55 2.86
C ASN A 19 -8.17 12.05 3.24
N LEU A 20 -7.14 11.53 2.55
CA LEU A 20 -5.75 11.74 2.90
C LEU A 20 -4.92 12.20 1.69
N GLY A 21 -4.03 13.17 1.88
CA GLY A 21 -3.03 13.62 0.92
C GLY A 21 -3.18 15.09 0.48
N ARG A 22 -2.13 15.60 -0.17
CA ARG A 22 -1.98 17.04 -0.50
C ARG A 22 -2.46 17.42 -1.91
N GLY A 23 -3.49 16.74 -2.41
CA GLY A 23 -4.12 17.04 -3.70
C GLY A 23 -3.43 16.41 -4.91
N VAL A 24 -2.14 16.66 -5.16
CA VAL A 24 -1.44 16.07 -6.31
C VAL A 24 -1.00 14.64 -6.01
N GLY A 25 -1.29 13.70 -6.91
CA GLY A 25 -0.89 12.30 -6.82
C GLY A 25 0.20 11.89 -7.80
N TYR A 26 0.58 10.62 -7.74
CA TYR A 26 1.53 10.00 -8.67
C TYR A 26 1.09 8.59 -9.02
N CYS A 27 0.90 8.29 -10.30
CA CYS A 27 0.53 6.97 -10.77
C CYS A 27 1.78 6.14 -11.07
N LEU A 28 2.07 5.15 -10.24
CA LEU A 28 3.16 4.18 -10.42
C LEU A 28 3.00 3.30 -11.65
N GLN A 29 1.76 3.00 -12.06
CA GLN A 29 1.48 2.21 -13.25
C GLN A 29 1.86 2.96 -14.53
N TRP A 30 1.62 4.27 -14.57
CA TRP A 30 1.83 5.08 -15.76
C TRP A 30 3.02 6.01 -15.70
N ASN A 31 3.75 6.01 -14.57
CA ASN A 31 4.88 6.88 -14.31
C ASN A 31 4.53 8.36 -14.54
N SER A 32 3.38 8.78 -14.01
CA SER A 32 2.78 10.09 -14.32
C SER A 32 2.27 10.78 -13.06
N LEU A 33 2.47 12.10 -12.99
CA LEU A 33 1.75 12.95 -12.04
C LEU A 33 0.25 12.92 -12.32
N ILE A 34 -0.51 13.08 -11.24
CA ILE A 34 -1.98 13.14 -11.25
C ILE A 34 -2.38 14.45 -10.58
N ARG A 35 -2.90 15.41 -11.36
CA ARG A 35 -3.28 16.73 -10.82
C ARG A 35 -4.57 16.68 -10.02
N ASP A 36 -5.53 15.87 -10.48
CA ASP A 36 -6.80 15.65 -9.81
C ASP A 36 -7.04 14.15 -9.63
N PRO A 37 -6.56 13.55 -8.53
CA PRO A 37 -6.75 12.13 -8.26
C PRO A 37 -8.20 11.71 -8.09
N ALA A 38 -9.12 12.62 -7.75
CA ALA A 38 -10.53 12.31 -7.55
C ALA A 38 -11.26 12.08 -8.88
N ASP A 39 -10.89 12.83 -9.92
CA ASP A 39 -11.43 12.65 -11.28
C ASP A 39 -10.51 11.83 -12.20
N THR A 40 -9.34 11.37 -11.75
CA THR A 40 -8.44 10.57 -12.61
C THR A 40 -8.61 9.07 -12.37
N THR A 41 -8.60 8.26 -13.43
CA THR A 41 -8.53 6.80 -13.35
C THR A 41 -7.75 6.17 -14.51
N CYS A 42 -7.67 4.83 -14.55
CA CYS A 42 -7.28 4.04 -15.71
C CYS A 42 -7.81 2.60 -15.61
N LYS A 43 -7.72 1.84 -16.70
CA LYS A 43 -8.11 0.42 -16.75
C LYS A 43 -7.35 -0.54 -15.81
N TYR A 44 -6.28 -0.07 -15.17
CA TYR A 44 -5.47 -0.84 -14.21
C TYR A 44 -5.73 -0.39 -12.77
N LEU A 45 -6.89 0.19 -12.48
CA LEU A 45 -7.24 0.54 -11.12
C LEU A 45 -7.19 -0.70 -10.22
N HIS A 46 -6.66 -0.52 -9.02
CA HIS A 46 -6.57 -1.54 -7.99
C HIS A 46 -6.83 -0.88 -6.65
N ARG A 47 -7.97 -1.18 -6.04
CA ARG A 47 -8.50 -0.53 -4.83
C ARG A 47 -7.58 -0.65 -3.62
N LYS A 48 -7.42 0.40 -2.82
CA LYS A 48 -6.59 0.41 -1.59
C LYS A 48 -7.31 -0.17 -0.39
N ASP A 49 -8.61 0.04 -0.31
CA ASP A 49 -9.44 -0.30 0.84
C ASP A 49 -9.85 -1.78 0.90
N LEU A 50 -9.88 -2.48 -0.24
CA LEU A 50 -10.22 -3.90 -0.30
C LEU A 50 -9.14 -4.71 -1.03
N PRO A 51 -8.91 -5.98 -0.63
CA PRO A 51 -8.02 -6.88 -1.35
C PRO A 51 -8.61 -7.22 -2.73
N ARG A 52 -7.73 -7.41 -3.72
CA ARG A 52 -8.09 -7.58 -5.14
C ARG A 52 -9.12 -8.68 -5.36
N PHE A 53 -8.95 -9.83 -4.71
CA PHE A 53 -9.82 -11.00 -4.89
C PHE A 53 -11.26 -10.78 -4.40
N LEU A 54 -11.53 -9.76 -3.56
CA LEU A 54 -12.90 -9.43 -3.14
C LEU A 54 -13.60 -8.45 -4.09
N VAL A 55 -12.85 -7.75 -4.95
CA VAL A 55 -13.39 -6.69 -5.82
C VAL A 55 -13.12 -6.94 -7.29
N GLU A 56 -12.73 -8.16 -7.65
CA GLU A 56 -12.28 -8.51 -9.00
C GLU A 56 -13.33 -8.18 -10.07
N GLU A 57 -14.58 -8.58 -9.87
CA GLU A 57 -15.69 -8.30 -10.80
C GLU A 57 -15.83 -6.79 -11.09
N GLY A 58 -15.91 -5.96 -10.04
CA GLY A 58 -16.01 -4.50 -10.21
C GLY A 58 -14.76 -3.88 -10.86
N LEU A 59 -13.57 -4.46 -10.64
CA LEU A 59 -12.35 -4.03 -11.32
C LEU A 59 -12.35 -4.42 -12.82
N GLU A 60 -12.92 -5.57 -13.18
CA GLU A 60 -13.05 -6.02 -14.56
C GLU A 60 -14.06 -5.18 -15.36
N GLU A 61 -15.20 -4.85 -14.75
CA GLU A 61 -16.18 -3.92 -15.31
C GLU A 61 -15.55 -2.55 -15.57
N HIS A 62 -14.83 -2.02 -14.58
CA HIS A 62 -14.10 -0.76 -14.71
C HIS A 62 -13.01 -0.83 -15.80
N ALA A 63 -12.24 -1.91 -15.84
CA ALA A 63 -11.21 -2.11 -16.86
C ALA A 63 -11.81 -2.15 -18.27
N THR A 64 -12.99 -2.76 -18.42
CA THR A 64 -13.74 -2.82 -19.68
C THR A 64 -14.21 -1.43 -20.11
N GLU A 65 -14.76 -0.64 -19.19
CA GLU A 65 -15.19 0.72 -19.45
C GLU A 65 -14.04 1.60 -19.97
N PHE A 66 -12.86 1.48 -19.35
CA PHE A 66 -11.69 2.28 -19.68
C PHE A 66 -10.72 1.62 -20.65
N LEU A 67 -11.10 0.51 -21.29
CA LEU A 67 -10.23 -0.29 -22.16
C LEU A 67 -9.64 0.50 -23.34
N LYS A 68 -10.43 1.44 -23.88
CA LYS A 68 -10.06 2.28 -25.04
C LYS A 68 -9.03 3.36 -24.72
N PHE A 69 -8.78 3.66 -23.44
CA PHE A 69 -7.80 4.67 -23.05
C PHE A 69 -6.41 4.03 -22.90
N PRO A 70 -5.39 4.54 -23.62
CA PRO A 70 -4.05 3.98 -23.55
C PRO A 70 -3.32 4.29 -22.23
N THR A 71 -3.81 5.26 -21.45
CA THR A 71 -3.16 5.78 -20.24
C THR A 71 -4.19 6.19 -19.18
N LEU A 72 -3.96 7.29 -18.47
CA LEU A 72 -4.92 7.91 -17.57
C LEU A 72 -6.10 8.52 -18.35
N ALA A 73 -7.26 8.55 -17.72
CA ALA A 73 -8.48 9.16 -18.23
C ALA A 73 -9.24 9.88 -17.10
N SER A 74 -10.03 10.88 -17.48
CA SER A 74 -10.99 11.54 -16.59
C SER A 74 -12.19 10.61 -16.37
N LEU A 75 -12.58 10.44 -15.11
CA LEU A 75 -13.71 9.64 -14.67
C LEU A 75 -15.02 10.25 -15.14
N SER A 76 -15.20 11.55 -14.94
CA SER A 76 -16.43 12.26 -15.30
C SER A 76 -16.59 12.45 -16.80
N THR A 77 -15.53 12.90 -17.49
CA THR A 77 -15.63 13.28 -18.90
C THR A 77 -15.30 12.15 -19.87
N LYS A 78 -14.74 11.04 -19.37
CA LYS A 78 -14.23 9.91 -20.18
C LYS A 78 -13.29 10.39 -21.29
N ARG A 79 -12.38 11.30 -20.95
CA ARG A 79 -11.36 11.85 -21.88
C ARG A 79 -9.96 11.42 -21.46
N PRO A 80 -9.04 11.20 -22.41
CA PRO A 80 -7.65 10.87 -22.07
C PRO A 80 -6.98 12.04 -21.34
N ILE A 81 -6.22 11.72 -20.29
CA ILE A 81 -5.37 12.66 -19.57
C ILE A 81 -3.92 12.45 -20.03
N PRO A 82 -3.23 13.49 -20.52
CA PRO A 82 -1.83 13.38 -20.93
C PRO A 82 -0.93 12.96 -19.78
N LYS A 83 0.08 12.13 -20.09
CA LYS A 83 1.12 11.77 -19.12
C LYS A 83 2.00 12.99 -18.81
N GLU A 84 2.20 13.25 -17.52
CA GLU A 84 3.07 14.32 -17.03
C GLU A 84 4.18 13.71 -16.16
N ARG A 85 5.43 13.97 -16.51
CA ARG A 85 6.56 13.45 -15.73
C ARG A 85 6.77 14.26 -14.45
N TYR A 86 7.08 13.60 -13.35
CA TYR A 86 7.49 14.28 -12.13
C TYR A 86 8.85 14.97 -12.30
N SER A 87 8.91 16.22 -11.82
CA SER A 87 10.12 17.03 -11.71
C SER A 87 10.16 17.65 -10.31
N GLU A 88 11.16 17.25 -9.52
CA GLU A 88 11.37 17.78 -8.17
C GLU A 88 11.56 19.30 -8.18
N ARG A 89 12.34 19.81 -9.15
CA ARG A 89 12.55 21.26 -9.32
C ARG A 89 11.23 22.01 -9.48
N ILE A 90 10.34 21.51 -10.35
CA ILE A 90 9.03 22.15 -10.59
C ILE A 90 8.15 22.07 -9.34
N GLY A 91 8.20 20.95 -8.62
CA GLY A 91 7.49 20.78 -7.34
C GLY A 91 7.91 21.86 -6.33
N TRP A 92 9.21 22.09 -6.16
CA TRP A 92 9.73 23.15 -5.30
C TRP A 92 9.37 24.55 -5.79
N GLU A 93 9.59 24.86 -7.07
CA GLU A 93 9.30 26.17 -7.68
C GLU A 93 7.82 26.57 -7.54
N ARG A 94 6.91 25.60 -7.49
CA ARG A 94 5.46 25.83 -7.37
C ARG A 94 4.92 25.66 -5.94
N GLY A 95 5.78 25.35 -4.96
CA GLY A 95 5.32 25.06 -3.59
C GLY A 95 4.45 23.79 -3.48
N GLN A 96 4.57 22.88 -4.45
CA GLN A 96 3.83 21.62 -4.53
C GLN A 96 4.71 20.40 -4.21
N PHE A 97 5.86 20.62 -3.58
CA PHE A 97 6.76 19.54 -3.21
C PHE A 97 6.10 18.62 -2.17
N ASP A 98 6.12 17.32 -2.46
CA ASP A 98 5.61 16.29 -1.58
C ASP A 98 6.63 15.13 -1.51
N PRO A 99 7.15 14.80 -0.31
CA PRO A 99 8.15 13.75 -0.17
C PRO A 99 7.63 12.36 -0.56
N LEU A 100 6.33 12.08 -0.43
CA LEU A 100 5.75 10.80 -0.85
C LEU A 100 5.58 10.71 -2.36
N ILE A 101 5.32 11.83 -3.05
CA ILE A 101 5.36 11.86 -4.52
C ILE A 101 6.78 11.60 -5.02
N LEU A 102 7.79 12.24 -4.40
CA LEU A 102 9.19 11.99 -4.71
C LEU A 102 9.55 10.52 -4.48
N LEU A 103 9.14 9.95 -3.35
CA LEU A 103 9.37 8.54 -3.04
C LEU A 103 8.72 7.61 -4.06
N ALA A 104 7.47 7.87 -4.46
CA ALA A 104 6.78 7.10 -5.50
C ALA A 104 7.48 7.20 -6.87
N ALA A 105 7.94 8.40 -7.24
CA ALA A 105 8.70 8.60 -8.47
C ALA A 105 10.06 7.89 -8.45
N ARG A 106 10.73 7.82 -7.29
CA ARG A 106 11.97 7.05 -7.10
C ARG A 106 11.71 5.55 -7.09
N TYR A 107 10.63 5.10 -6.48
CA TYR A 107 10.20 3.71 -6.45
C TYR A 107 10.12 3.13 -7.87
N HIS A 108 9.47 3.85 -8.79
CA HIS A 108 9.35 3.41 -10.18
C HIS A 108 10.70 3.26 -10.93
N ARG A 109 11.76 3.91 -10.46
CA ARG A 109 13.08 3.94 -11.13
C ARG A 109 14.13 3.08 -10.43
N THR A 110 13.78 2.43 -9.31
CA THR A 110 14.74 1.74 -8.45
C THR A 110 14.61 0.23 -8.63
N ASP A 111 15.70 -0.44 -9.02
CA ASP A 111 15.70 -1.91 -9.19
C ASP A 111 15.38 -2.64 -7.88
N ARG A 112 15.88 -2.14 -6.76
CA ARG A 112 15.64 -2.67 -5.41
C ARG A 112 14.50 -1.93 -4.70
N ALA A 113 13.33 -1.92 -5.34
CA ALA A 113 12.16 -1.17 -4.85
C ALA A 113 11.74 -1.53 -3.41
N TRP A 114 12.00 -2.78 -2.96
CA TRP A 114 11.74 -3.23 -1.59
C TRP A 114 12.48 -2.41 -0.52
N VAL A 115 13.67 -1.87 -0.82
CA VAL A 115 14.44 -1.04 0.12
C VAL A 115 13.65 0.21 0.46
N LEU A 116 13.03 0.84 -0.55
CA LEU A 116 12.23 2.04 -0.35
C LEU A 116 10.96 1.73 0.47
N ILE A 117 10.33 0.59 0.25
CA ILE A 117 9.18 0.16 1.05
C ILE A 117 9.58 0.02 2.53
N GLN A 118 10.71 -0.63 2.81
CA GLN A 118 11.18 -0.81 4.18
C GLN A 118 11.42 0.51 4.92
N THR A 119 11.83 1.58 4.23
CA THR A 119 12.02 2.89 4.87
C THR A 119 10.74 3.52 5.43
N LEU A 120 9.56 3.03 5.01
CA LEU A 120 8.25 3.46 5.47
C LEU A 120 7.79 2.72 6.74
N SER A 121 8.46 1.63 7.11
CA SER A 121 8.10 0.83 8.28
C SER A 121 8.36 1.56 9.61
N GLY A 122 7.57 1.21 10.62
CA GLY A 122 7.63 1.73 12.00
C GLY A 122 7.15 3.17 12.15
N ARG A 123 6.54 3.77 11.12
CA ARG A 123 6.17 5.19 11.09
C ARG A 123 4.73 5.36 11.57
N VAL A 124 4.53 6.31 12.48
CA VAL A 124 3.18 6.68 12.98
C VAL A 124 2.44 7.64 12.06
N ASP A 125 3.12 8.24 11.08
CA ASP A 125 2.53 9.14 10.10
C ASP A 125 1.52 8.37 9.21
N GLY A 126 0.28 8.83 9.17
CA GLY A 126 -0.81 8.16 8.47
C GLY A 126 -0.62 8.11 6.96
N ARG A 127 -0.03 9.13 6.35
CA ARG A 127 0.27 9.12 4.90
C ARG A 127 1.35 8.12 4.56
N VAL A 128 2.38 8.06 5.39
CA VAL A 128 3.46 7.08 5.26
C VAL A 128 2.91 5.67 5.46
N SER A 129 2.03 5.45 6.43
CA SER A 129 1.38 4.15 6.67
C SER A 129 0.47 3.71 5.51
N LEU A 130 -0.31 4.63 4.93
CA LEU A 130 -1.09 4.35 3.72
C LEU A 130 -0.17 4.00 2.55
N ALA A 131 0.90 4.77 2.36
CA ALA A 131 1.87 4.54 1.30
C ALA A 131 2.60 3.20 1.46
N HIS A 132 2.95 2.83 2.69
CA HIS A 132 3.58 1.55 3.03
C HIS A 132 2.69 0.39 2.56
N SER A 133 1.42 0.39 2.96
CA SER A 133 0.44 -0.64 2.61
C SER A 133 0.23 -0.72 1.09
N ALA A 134 0.04 0.43 0.42
CA ALA A 134 -0.19 0.50 -1.02
C ALA A 134 1.04 0.04 -1.84
N LEU A 135 2.25 0.45 -1.45
CA LEU A 135 3.48 0.05 -2.14
C LEU A 135 3.82 -1.42 -1.92
N MET A 136 3.55 -1.97 -0.74
CA MET A 136 3.68 -3.41 -0.49
C MET A 136 2.77 -4.21 -1.44
N ARG A 137 1.49 -3.83 -1.55
CA ARG A 137 0.55 -4.48 -2.48
C ARG A 137 0.99 -4.36 -3.93
N ARG A 138 1.49 -3.18 -4.32
CA ARG A 138 2.03 -2.97 -5.67
C ARG A 138 3.24 -3.88 -5.92
N TYR A 139 4.13 -4.01 -4.94
CA TYR A 139 5.30 -4.86 -5.04
C TYR A 139 4.92 -6.33 -5.19
N MET A 140 3.98 -6.84 -4.38
CA MET A 140 3.47 -8.22 -4.51
C MET A 140 2.88 -8.48 -5.88
N ASN A 141 2.06 -7.56 -6.40
CA ASN A 141 1.46 -7.67 -7.73
C ASN A 141 2.52 -7.70 -8.87
N GLN A 142 3.67 -7.04 -8.70
CA GLN A 142 4.75 -7.05 -9.70
C GLN A 142 5.71 -8.23 -9.59
N CYS A 143 6.07 -8.64 -8.38
CA CYS A 143 7.05 -9.70 -8.16
C CYS A 143 6.48 -11.10 -8.37
N GLY A 144 5.15 -11.26 -8.33
CA GLY A 144 4.47 -12.51 -8.65
C GLY A 144 4.72 -13.66 -7.67
N THR A 145 5.49 -13.45 -6.60
CA THR A 145 5.73 -14.45 -5.55
C THR A 145 5.66 -13.81 -4.16
N TRP A 146 5.11 -14.55 -3.20
CA TRP A 146 5.05 -14.13 -1.79
C TRP A 146 6.45 -14.13 -1.13
N ILE A 147 7.37 -14.95 -1.65
CA ILE A 147 8.73 -15.18 -1.15
C ILE A 147 9.50 -13.87 -0.99
N SER A 148 9.46 -13.01 -2.00
CA SER A 148 10.18 -11.73 -1.96
C SER A 148 9.55 -10.70 -1.00
N SER A 149 8.38 -11.00 -0.44
CA SER A 149 7.51 -10.04 0.23
C SER A 149 7.24 -10.37 1.71
N TYR A 150 7.57 -11.58 2.18
CA TYR A 150 7.27 -12.00 3.56
C TYR A 150 7.87 -11.04 4.62
N ARG A 151 9.06 -10.51 4.38
CA ARG A 151 9.70 -9.52 5.29
C ARG A 151 8.97 -8.18 5.31
N LEU A 152 8.41 -7.77 4.18
CA LEU A 152 7.65 -6.52 4.07
C LEU A 152 6.32 -6.64 4.80
N VAL A 153 5.60 -7.75 4.62
CA VAL A 153 4.35 -7.99 5.36
C VAL A 153 4.59 -8.14 6.86
N LEU A 154 5.72 -8.72 7.30
CA LEU A 154 6.07 -8.77 8.72
C LEU A 154 6.20 -7.38 9.32
N ALA A 155 6.78 -6.41 8.60
CA ALA A 155 6.84 -5.03 9.06
C ALA A 155 5.43 -4.43 9.19
N LEU A 156 4.56 -4.68 8.21
CA LEU A 156 3.17 -4.22 8.24
C LEU A 156 2.36 -4.84 9.40
N VAL A 157 2.50 -6.15 9.62
CA VAL A 157 1.86 -6.85 10.74
C VAL A 157 2.32 -6.28 12.07
N ARG A 158 3.60 -5.87 12.20
CA ARG A 158 4.10 -5.23 13.43
C ARG A 158 3.45 -3.89 13.73
N GLU A 159 2.89 -3.22 12.72
CA GLU A 159 2.24 -1.92 12.82
C GLU A 159 0.71 -2.02 12.90
N ILE A 160 0.11 -3.22 12.83
CA ILE A 160 -1.34 -3.36 12.64
C ILE A 160 -2.16 -2.74 13.77
N ASP A 161 -1.70 -2.85 15.02
CA ASP A 161 -2.30 -2.30 16.23
C ASP A 161 -1.81 -0.87 16.57
N ALA A 162 -1.01 -0.25 15.70
CA ALA A 162 -0.52 1.11 15.89
C ALA A 162 -1.50 2.14 15.32
N LYS A 163 -1.94 3.09 16.14
CA LYS A 163 -2.80 4.19 15.69
C LYS A 163 -2.00 5.21 14.85
N PRO A 164 -2.31 5.40 13.55
CA PRO A 164 -1.69 6.44 12.74
C PRO A 164 -2.08 7.84 13.24
N ARG A 165 -1.23 8.82 12.94
CA ARG A 165 -1.40 10.24 13.24
C ARG A 165 -1.43 11.04 11.95
N PHE A 166 -2.22 12.11 11.94
CA PHE A 166 -2.44 12.93 10.77
C PHE A 166 -2.15 14.39 11.11
N ASP A 167 -1.37 15.05 10.27
CA ASP A 167 -1.30 16.50 10.27
C ASP A 167 -2.54 17.06 9.57
N SER A 168 -3.07 18.19 10.03
CA SER A 168 -4.25 18.81 9.42
C SER A 168 -4.04 19.17 7.93
N ALA A 169 -2.80 19.51 7.55
CA ALA A 169 -2.42 19.79 6.18
C ALA A 169 -2.44 18.55 5.26
N ASP A 170 -2.54 17.36 5.84
CA ASP A 170 -2.60 16.09 5.12
C ASP A 170 -4.03 15.58 4.94
N LEU A 171 -5.02 16.20 5.58
CA LEU A 171 -6.43 15.80 5.46
C LEU A 171 -7.10 16.52 4.30
N VAL A 172 -7.94 15.80 3.55
CA VAL A 172 -8.76 16.37 2.49
C VAL A 172 -10.16 16.61 3.02
N ILE A 173 -10.38 17.83 3.50
CA ILE A 173 -11.65 18.25 4.08
C ILE A 173 -12.52 18.88 2.98
N LEU A 174 -13.66 18.26 2.68
CA LEU A 174 -14.62 18.80 1.71
C LEU A 174 -15.61 19.75 2.41
N GLU A 175 -16.38 20.48 1.61
CA GLU A 175 -17.40 21.38 2.13
C GLU A 175 -18.46 20.60 2.91
N GLY A 176 -18.68 20.99 4.17
CA GLY A 176 -19.63 20.34 5.08
C GLY A 176 -18.99 19.35 6.06
N ASP A 177 -17.74 18.95 5.85
CA ASP A 177 -17.05 18.01 6.72
C ASP A 177 -16.34 18.72 7.89
N THR A 178 -16.23 18.02 9.02
CA THR A 178 -15.39 18.45 10.14
C THR A 178 -14.02 17.80 10.05
N ALA A 179 -12.97 18.49 10.51
CA ALA A 179 -11.62 17.93 10.54
C ALA A 179 -11.54 16.64 11.37
N GLU A 180 -12.35 16.51 12.42
CA GLU A 180 -12.45 15.31 13.25
C GLU A 180 -13.03 14.13 12.48
N SER A 181 -14.16 14.33 11.79
CA SER A 181 -14.78 13.29 10.96
C SER A 181 -13.84 12.80 9.86
N VAL A 182 -13.19 13.73 9.13
CA VAL A 182 -12.25 13.39 8.06
C VAL A 182 -11.01 12.69 8.61
N SER A 183 -10.55 13.07 9.81
CA SER A 183 -9.44 12.38 10.47
C SER A 183 -9.81 10.96 10.88
N ASP A 184 -11.06 10.72 11.29
CA ASP A 184 -11.55 9.37 11.62
C ASP A 184 -11.70 8.51 10.36
N ASP A 185 -12.25 9.05 9.28
CA ASP A 185 -12.33 8.34 8.01
C ASP A 185 -10.94 8.02 7.43
N ALA A 186 -9.99 8.97 7.52
CA ALA A 186 -8.61 8.76 7.09
C ALA A 186 -7.90 7.71 7.97
N PHE A 187 -8.24 7.66 9.27
CA PHE A 187 -7.78 6.62 10.17
C PHE A 187 -8.25 5.24 9.69
N TRP A 188 -9.55 5.07 9.42
CA TRP A 188 -10.09 3.81 8.93
C TRP A 188 -9.60 3.43 7.54
N GLU A 189 -9.38 4.41 6.65
CA GLU A 189 -8.75 4.17 5.35
C GLU A 189 -7.36 3.51 5.50
N VAL A 190 -6.54 3.99 6.45
CA VAL A 190 -5.24 3.37 6.74
C VAL A 190 -5.40 1.96 7.32
N VAL A 191 -6.35 1.76 8.24
CA VAL A 191 -6.63 0.45 8.84
C VAL A 191 -7.01 -0.56 7.76
N PHE A 192 -7.97 -0.24 6.89
CA PHE A 192 -8.38 -1.13 5.80
C PHE A 192 -7.26 -1.36 4.78
N ALA A 193 -6.46 -0.33 4.46
CA ALA A 193 -5.33 -0.51 3.57
C ALA A 193 -4.30 -1.52 4.11
N ARG A 194 -4.06 -1.52 5.43
CA ARG A 194 -3.19 -2.51 6.09
C ARG A 194 -3.78 -3.91 6.01
N PHE A 195 -5.08 -4.07 6.34
CA PHE A 195 -5.76 -5.36 6.21
C PHE A 195 -5.71 -5.88 4.78
N ALA A 196 -6.09 -5.08 3.79
CA ALA A 196 -6.09 -5.48 2.40
C ALA A 196 -4.69 -5.95 1.94
N ALA A 197 -3.62 -5.34 2.44
CA ALA A 197 -2.25 -5.77 2.14
C ALA A 197 -1.89 -7.11 2.81
N ILE A 198 -2.28 -7.32 4.07
CA ILE A 198 -2.09 -8.60 4.77
C ILE A 198 -2.90 -9.71 4.09
N GLN A 199 -4.15 -9.43 3.72
CA GLN A 199 -5.04 -10.38 3.05
C GLN A 199 -4.54 -10.77 1.67
N GLU A 200 -4.05 -9.81 0.87
CA GLU A 200 -3.43 -10.13 -0.42
C GLU A 200 -2.16 -10.97 -0.26
N TYR A 201 -1.34 -10.70 0.75
CA TYR A 201 -0.21 -11.56 1.06
C TYR A 201 -0.69 -12.98 1.41
N GLY A 202 -1.69 -13.10 2.28
CA GLY A 202 -2.31 -14.37 2.64
C GLY A 202 -2.78 -15.15 1.41
N TRP A 203 -3.43 -14.47 0.48
CA TRP A 203 -3.90 -15.07 -0.77
C TRP A 203 -2.75 -15.56 -1.66
N HIS A 204 -1.71 -14.75 -1.83
CA HIS A 204 -0.52 -15.15 -2.58
C HIS A 204 0.28 -16.29 -1.92
N ALA A 205 0.26 -16.38 -0.59
CA ALA A 205 0.98 -17.39 0.19
C ALA A 205 0.14 -18.65 0.47
N GLY A 206 -1.16 -18.67 0.15
CA GLY A 206 -2.06 -19.78 0.50
C GLY A 206 -2.29 -19.92 2.02
N LEU A 207 -2.31 -18.79 2.75
CA LEU A 207 -2.49 -18.75 4.20
C LEU A 207 -3.90 -18.26 4.55
N ASP A 208 -4.85 -19.20 4.68
CA ASP A 208 -6.27 -18.91 4.94
C ASP A 208 -6.52 -17.96 6.12
N GLU A 209 -5.74 -18.09 7.19
CA GLU A 209 -5.87 -17.21 8.35
C GLU A 209 -5.60 -15.74 8.03
N LEU A 210 -4.69 -15.47 7.08
CA LEU A 210 -4.39 -14.11 6.63
C LEU A 210 -5.34 -13.64 5.54
N ILE A 211 -5.81 -14.53 4.65
CA ILE A 211 -6.82 -14.21 3.63
C ILE A 211 -8.07 -13.59 4.29
N TRP A 212 -8.48 -14.18 5.41
CA TRP A 212 -9.66 -13.76 6.18
C TRP A 212 -9.28 -13.02 7.47
N ALA A 213 -8.19 -12.25 7.45
CA ALA A 213 -7.69 -11.54 8.62
C ALA A 213 -8.75 -10.65 9.31
N THR A 214 -9.64 -10.02 8.52
CA THR A 214 -10.76 -9.21 9.03
C THR A 214 -11.76 -10.03 9.84
N ASP A 215 -11.99 -11.29 9.47
CA ASP A 215 -12.94 -12.18 10.15
C ASP A 215 -12.38 -12.69 11.48
N ARG A 216 -11.06 -12.60 11.68
CA ARG A 216 -10.35 -13.01 12.90
C ARG A 216 -10.37 -11.97 14.02
N VAL A 217 -10.84 -10.76 13.74
CA VAL A 217 -10.91 -9.61 14.67
C VAL A 217 -12.34 -9.05 14.76
N ASN A 218 -13.31 -9.97 14.73
CA ASN A 218 -14.72 -9.67 14.51
C ASN A 218 -15.38 -8.95 15.71
N GLY A 219 -16.35 -8.08 15.42
CA GLY A 219 -17.09 -7.23 16.36
C GLY A 219 -16.61 -5.78 16.28
N ALA A 220 -15.40 -5.52 16.78
CA ALA A 220 -14.87 -4.16 16.88
C ALA A 220 -14.56 -3.50 15.52
N LEU A 221 -14.17 -4.29 14.50
CA LEU A 221 -13.93 -3.77 13.15
C LEU A 221 -15.23 -3.34 12.44
N VAL A 222 -16.35 -4.05 12.70
CA VAL A 222 -17.66 -3.74 12.09
C VAL A 222 -18.28 -2.49 12.72
N GLU A 223 -18.05 -2.31 14.02
CA GLU A 223 -18.56 -1.17 14.80
C GLU A 223 -17.67 0.08 14.68
N PHE A 224 -16.54 -0.01 13.96
CA PHE A 224 -15.55 1.06 13.90
C PHE A 224 -15.09 1.50 15.30
N ASP A 225 -14.89 0.54 16.22
CA ASP A 225 -14.40 0.80 17.58
C ASP A 225 -12.92 0.44 17.70
N TRP A 226 -12.05 1.43 17.53
CA TRP A 226 -10.60 1.24 17.71
C TRP A 226 -10.23 0.79 19.13
N THR A 227 -10.97 1.22 20.16
CA THR A 227 -10.62 0.93 21.56
C THR A 227 -10.71 -0.56 21.83
N SER A 228 -11.74 -1.21 21.27
CA SER A 228 -11.93 -2.66 21.35
C SER A 228 -11.06 -3.40 20.33
N LEU A 229 -10.87 -2.84 19.12
CA LEU A 229 -10.11 -3.49 18.05
C LEU A 229 -8.60 -3.56 18.33
N GLN A 230 -8.03 -2.52 18.94
CA GLN A 230 -6.59 -2.45 19.19
C GLN A 230 -6.02 -3.64 19.99
N PRO A 231 -6.58 -4.04 21.16
CA PRO A 231 -6.07 -5.20 21.89
C PRO A 231 -6.23 -6.51 21.12
N GLU A 232 -7.30 -6.67 20.32
CA GLU A 232 -7.46 -7.84 19.45
C GLU A 232 -6.37 -7.91 18.39
N LEU A 233 -6.06 -6.78 17.74
CA LEU A 233 -4.99 -6.68 16.77
C LEU A 233 -3.62 -6.94 17.39
N ALA A 234 -3.39 -6.49 18.63
CA ALA A 234 -2.14 -6.76 19.34
C ALA A 234 -1.94 -8.26 19.59
N ALA A 235 -3.01 -8.99 19.91
CA ALA A 235 -2.98 -10.45 20.06
C ALA A 235 -2.76 -11.15 18.70
N GLN A 236 -3.49 -10.74 17.65
CA GLN A 236 -3.35 -11.31 16.32
C GLN A 236 -1.99 -11.04 15.69
N ARG A 237 -1.36 -9.90 15.97
CA ARG A 237 -0.01 -9.57 15.52
C ARG A 237 1.00 -10.66 15.87
N GLU A 238 0.93 -11.23 17.06
CA GLU A 238 1.83 -12.31 17.48
C GLU A 238 1.56 -13.59 16.69
N ASN A 239 0.28 -13.98 16.59
CA ASN A 239 -0.15 -15.16 15.85
C ASN A 239 0.25 -15.08 14.37
N TRP A 240 -0.07 -13.97 13.71
CA TRP A 240 0.24 -13.76 12.30
C TRP A 240 1.74 -13.68 12.04
N THR A 241 2.51 -13.07 12.95
CA THR A 241 3.98 -13.09 12.82
C THR A 241 4.52 -14.52 12.88
N ALA A 242 4.07 -15.32 13.84
CA ALA A 242 4.48 -16.72 13.97
C ALA A 242 4.10 -17.53 12.72
N LEU A 243 2.87 -17.37 12.24
CA LEU A 243 2.38 -18.03 11.02
C LEU A 243 3.24 -17.71 9.80
N ILE A 244 3.54 -16.43 9.56
CA ILE A 244 4.36 -16.00 8.41
C ILE A 244 5.78 -16.54 8.50
N ILE A 245 6.39 -16.51 9.69
CA ILE A 245 7.75 -17.04 9.90
C ILE A 245 7.77 -18.55 9.69
N GLN A 246 6.84 -19.29 10.29
CA GLN A 246 6.75 -20.75 10.14
C GLN A 246 6.53 -21.16 8.68
N HIS A 247 5.68 -20.44 7.97
CA HIS A 247 5.48 -20.64 6.54
C HIS A 247 6.78 -20.44 5.75
N ALA A 248 7.47 -19.30 5.96
CA ALA A 248 8.75 -19.04 5.30
C ALA A 248 9.82 -20.09 5.65
N MET A 249 9.85 -20.60 6.88
CA MET A 249 10.78 -21.67 7.29
C MET A 249 10.46 -22.99 6.61
N LYS A 250 9.19 -23.39 6.55
CA LYS A 250 8.73 -24.63 5.91
C LYS A 250 9.09 -24.66 4.42
N GLU A 251 9.00 -23.52 3.76
CA GLU A 251 9.30 -23.36 2.33
C GLU A 251 10.80 -23.11 2.06
N GLY A 252 11.66 -23.07 3.10
CA GLY A 252 13.11 -22.90 2.95
C GLY A 252 13.57 -21.46 2.64
N GLU A 253 12.65 -20.49 2.70
CA GLU A 253 12.87 -19.09 2.30
C GLU A 253 13.27 -18.17 3.47
N PHE A 254 13.21 -18.70 4.70
CA PHE A 254 13.61 -17.96 5.88
C PHE A 254 15.14 -17.85 5.98
N PHE A 255 15.68 -16.74 5.43
CA PHE A 255 17.13 -16.49 5.34
C PHE A 255 17.87 -17.63 4.61
N PRO A 256 17.76 -17.74 3.27
CA PRO A 256 18.46 -18.78 2.51
C PRO A 256 19.95 -18.73 2.81
N ARG A 257 20.48 -19.83 3.34
CA ARG A 257 21.87 -19.96 3.82
C ARG A 257 22.90 -19.77 2.69
N ASP A 258 22.47 -19.87 1.43
CA ASP A 258 23.38 -20.01 0.29
C ASP A 258 23.57 -18.72 -0.54
N GLN A 259 22.90 -17.60 -0.20
CA GLN A 259 23.09 -16.33 -0.92
C GLN A 259 24.19 -15.42 -0.35
N TYR A 260 24.74 -15.77 0.82
CA TYR A 260 25.93 -15.16 1.41
C TYR A 260 27.02 -16.22 1.59
N GLY A 261 27.29 -17.01 0.53
CA GLY A 261 28.36 -17.99 0.51
C GLY A 261 29.71 -17.37 0.88
N GLN A 262 30.02 -17.37 2.17
CA GLN A 262 31.30 -17.38 2.85
C GLN A 262 31.04 -17.29 4.36
N THR A 263 30.99 -18.45 5.03
CA THR A 263 31.46 -18.54 6.41
C THR A 263 32.94 -18.12 6.44
N PRO A 264 33.38 -17.20 7.31
CA PRO A 264 34.79 -16.83 7.41
C PRO A 264 35.74 -17.95 7.86
N ASP A 265 35.23 -19.16 8.13
CA ASP A 265 35.94 -20.20 8.90
C ASP A 265 36.34 -21.45 8.09
N ASP A 266 36.04 -21.49 6.78
CA ASP A 266 36.43 -22.61 5.90
C ASP A 266 37.57 -22.20 4.96
N ARG A 267 38.59 -21.50 5.47
CA ARG A 267 39.91 -21.55 4.83
C ARG A 267 40.66 -22.75 5.40
N PRO A 268 40.96 -23.78 4.60
CA PRO A 268 41.99 -24.73 4.99
C PRO A 268 43.28 -23.92 5.19
N ASP A 269 43.86 -24.02 6.38
CA ASP A 269 45.27 -23.77 6.60
C ASP A 269 46.07 -24.78 5.75
N GLU A 270 46.17 -24.52 4.45
CA GLU A 270 47.09 -25.21 3.55
C GLU A 270 48.15 -24.23 3.06
N ALA A 271 49.21 -24.15 3.86
CA ALA A 271 50.62 -24.13 3.47
C ALA A 271 50.94 -23.84 1.98
N ARG A 272 51.40 -22.62 1.69
CA ARG A 272 52.78 -22.29 1.24
C ARG A 272 52.92 -20.82 0.88
#